data_AF-A0A0C2BIS9-F1
#
_entry.id   AF-A0A0C2BIS9-F1
#
_cell.length_a   1.000
_cell.length_b   1.000
_cell.length_c   1.000
_cell.angle_alpha   90.00
_cell.angle_beta   90.00
_cell.angle_gamma   90.00
#
_symmetry.space_group_name_H-M   'P 1'
#
loop_
_entity.id
_entity.type
_entity.pdbx_description
1 polymer ?
#
loop_
_entity_poly.entity_id
_entity_poly.type
_entity_poly.pdbx_seq_one_letter_code
_entity_poly.pdbx_strand_id
1 'polypeptide(L)'
;NWDCSLEDAAYELATKCTDSVTPPANYGAVSLLIATKANLCDAASTTEQAVKDVWKTGADRQENNKRVAGNDDFSQMAYYKTNGIGCSYNWCAGKLSLVCCITTSK
;
A
#
# COMPACT_ATOMS: atom_id res chain seq x y z
N ASN A 1 10.11 -7.74 7.70
CA ASN A 1 9.68 -9.11 7.33
C ASN A 1 8.20 -9.11 7.00
N TRP A 2 7.73 -10.12 6.26
CA TRP A 2 6.29 -10.32 6.08
C TRP A 2 5.63 -10.67 7.42
N ASP A 3 4.46 -10.10 7.70
CA ASP A 3 3.66 -10.36 8.89
C ASP A 3 2.22 -10.68 8.48
N CYS A 4 1.80 -11.93 8.70
CA CYS A 4 0.48 -12.42 8.32
C CYS A 4 -0.65 -11.67 9.05
N SER A 5 -0.42 -11.20 10.27
CA SER A 5 -1.45 -10.44 11.01
C SER A 5 -1.69 -9.07 10.37
N LEU A 6 -0.65 -8.48 9.77
CA LEU A 6 -0.76 -7.26 8.99
C LEU A 6 -1.44 -7.49 7.64
N GLU A 7 -1.21 -8.66 7.04
CA GLU A 7 -1.90 -9.08 5.82
C GLU A 7 -3.40 -9.24 6.05
N ASP A 8 -3.82 -9.87 7.16
CA ASP A 8 -5.22 -9.99 7.54
C ASP A 8 -5.86 -8.60 7.74
N ALA A 9 -5.19 -7.70 8.47
CA ALA A 9 -5.66 -6.33 8.65
C ALA A 9 -5.74 -5.56 7.31
N ALA A 10 -4.76 -5.76 6.43
CA ALA A 10 -4.78 -5.16 5.10
C ALA A 10 -5.95 -5.69 4.26
N TYR A 11 -6.30 -6.97 4.39
CA TYR A 11 -7.46 -7.56 3.72
C TYR A 11 -8.77 -6.91 4.22
N GLU A 12 -8.95 -6.80 5.53
CA GLU A 12 -10.11 -6.11 6.10
C GLU A 12 -10.25 -4.67 5.60
N LEU A 13 -9.15 -3.95 5.44
CA LEU A 13 -9.15 -2.61 4.87
C LEU A 13 -9.45 -2.62 3.36
N ALA A 14 -8.86 -3.54 2.60
CA ALA A 14 -9.05 -3.63 1.15
C ALA A 14 -10.50 -3.95 0.77
N THR A 15 -11.21 -4.74 1.58
CA THR A 15 -12.64 -5.04 1.35
C THR A 15 -13.56 -3.83 1.42
N LYS A 16 -13.10 -2.73 2.04
CA LYS A 16 -13.86 -1.47 2.14
C LYS A 16 -13.89 -0.68 0.83
N CYS A 17 -12.97 -0.95 -0.09
CA CYS A 17 -12.93 -0.32 -1.41
C CYS A 17 -12.89 1.23 -1.37
N THR A 18 -12.16 1.81 -0.43
CA THR A 18 -12.03 3.26 -0.26
C THR A 18 -10.70 3.79 -0.80
N ASP A 19 -10.67 5.05 -1.23
CA ASP A 19 -9.44 5.70 -1.74
C ASP A 19 -8.39 5.97 -0.65
N SER A 20 -8.84 6.03 0.62
CA SER A 20 -7.98 6.18 1.78
C SER A 20 -8.38 5.18 2.85
N VAL A 21 -7.41 4.70 3.61
CA VAL A 21 -7.63 3.78 4.73
C VAL A 21 -7.04 4.38 6.00
N THR A 22 -7.70 4.11 7.12
CA THR A 22 -7.14 4.37 8.44
C THR A 22 -6.56 3.05 8.96
N PRO A 23 -5.23 2.91 9.04
CA PRO A 23 -4.63 1.71 9.63
C PRO A 23 -4.95 1.62 11.12
N PRO A 24 -4.79 0.44 11.74
CA PRO A 24 -4.85 0.31 13.18
C PRO A 24 -3.84 1.25 13.88
N ALA A 25 -4.06 1.55 15.16
CA ALA A 25 -3.21 2.46 15.91
C ALA A 25 -1.74 1.97 15.95
N ASN A 26 -0.80 2.87 15.69
CA ASN A 26 0.66 2.62 15.59
C ASN A 26 1.14 1.91 14.32
N TYR A 27 0.27 1.76 13.32
CA TYR A 27 0.64 1.23 12.01
C TYR A 27 0.54 2.34 10.96
N GLY A 28 1.41 2.28 9.95
CA GLY A 28 1.25 3.02 8.71
C GLY A 28 0.47 2.20 7.68
N ALA A 29 -0.02 2.86 6.63
CA ALA A 29 -0.60 2.17 5.49
C ALA A 29 -0.25 2.86 4.18
N VAL A 30 -0.17 2.05 3.13
CA VAL A 30 -0.24 2.47 1.73
C VAL A 30 -1.52 1.87 1.16
N SER A 31 -2.33 2.68 0.47
CA SER A 31 -3.58 2.21 -0.13
C SER A 31 -3.72 2.73 -1.55
N LEU A 32 -3.97 1.81 -2.48
CA LEU A 32 -4.11 2.11 -3.90
C LEU A 32 -5.44 1.54 -4.41
N LEU A 33 -6.24 2.39 -5.05
CA LEU A 33 -7.45 1.97 -5.74
C LEU A 33 -7.18 1.94 -7.25
N ILE A 34 -6.80 0.76 -7.74
CA ILE A 34 -6.32 0.57 -9.11
C ILE A 34 -7.53 0.39 -10.03
N ALA A 35 -7.68 1.25 -11.02
CA ALA A 35 -8.72 1.06 -12.05
C ALA A 35 -8.37 -0.16 -12.91
N THR A 36 -9.29 -1.10 -13.05
CA THR A 36 -9.08 -2.31 -13.84
C THR A 36 -10.31 -2.60 -14.69
N LYS A 37 -10.15 -3.42 -15.72
CA LYS A 37 -11.30 -4.11 -16.31
C LYS A 37 -11.86 -5.11 -15.30
N ALA A 38 -13.16 -5.39 -15.35
CA ALA A 38 -13.76 -6.44 -14.53
C ALA A 38 -13.04 -7.79 -14.79
N ASN A 39 -12.78 -8.56 -13.73
CA ASN A 39 -12.19 -9.90 -13.77
C ASN A 39 -10.81 -9.95 -14.46
N LEU A 40 -9.87 -9.12 -14.02
CA LEU A 40 -8.49 -9.28 -14.47
C LEU A 40 -7.93 -10.61 -13.95
N CYS A 41 -7.45 -11.47 -14.85
CA CYS A 41 -6.95 -12.80 -14.48
C CYS A 41 -5.67 -12.77 -13.64
N ASP A 42 -4.97 -11.62 -13.60
CA ASP A 42 -3.69 -11.47 -12.92
C ASP A 42 -3.66 -10.22 -12.02
N ALA A 43 -4.29 -10.35 -10.84
CA ALA A 43 -4.27 -9.33 -9.80
C ALA A 43 -2.86 -9.13 -9.21
N ALA A 44 -2.03 -10.17 -9.18
CA ALA A 44 -0.69 -10.11 -8.60
C ALA A 44 0.24 -9.21 -9.43
N SER A 45 0.34 -9.43 -10.75
CA SER A 45 1.16 -8.57 -11.62
C SER A 45 0.65 -7.13 -11.63
N THR A 46 -0.68 -6.94 -11.55
CA THR A 46 -1.29 -5.60 -11.51
C THR A 46 -0.93 -4.84 -10.23
N THR A 47 -1.00 -5.50 -9.08
CA THR A 47 -0.63 -4.89 -7.80
C THR A 47 0.88 -4.65 -7.70
N GLU A 48 1.69 -5.59 -8.18
CA GLU A 48 3.15 -5.41 -8.26
C GLU A 48 3.52 -4.18 -9.10
N GLN A 49 2.90 -4.01 -10.27
CA GLN A 49 3.14 -2.84 -11.11
C GLN A 49 2.72 -1.54 -10.42
N ALA A 50 1.56 -1.51 -9.76
CA ALA A 50 1.10 -0.33 -9.03
C ALA A 50 2.07 0.07 -7.91
N VAL A 51 2.62 -0.90 -7.16
CA VAL A 51 3.64 -0.65 -6.13
C VAL A 51 4.92 -0.11 -6.73
N LYS A 52 5.37 -0.66 -7.87
CA LYS A 52 6.55 -0.15 -8.60
C LYS A 52 6.34 1.28 -9.09
N ASP A 53 5.15 1.61 -9.56
CA ASP A 53 4.83 2.95 -10.05
C ASP A 53 4.82 3.99 -8.93
N VAL A 54 4.27 3.64 -7.75
CA VAL A 54 4.35 4.47 -6.54
C VAL A 54 5.80 4.68 -6.13
N TRP A 55 6.59 3.59 -6.08
CA TRP A 55 8.01 3.69 -5.73
C TRP A 55 8.78 4.60 -6.68
N LYS A 56 8.62 4.40 -7.99
CA LYS A 56 9.31 5.18 -9.01
C LYS A 56 8.92 6.65 -8.96
N THR A 57 7.62 6.94 -9.00
CA THR A 57 7.10 8.32 -8.98
C THR A 57 7.51 9.03 -7.69
N GLY A 58 7.48 8.32 -6.57
CA GLY A 58 7.88 8.88 -5.29
C GLY A 58 9.37 9.13 -5.18
N ALA A 59 10.21 8.22 -5.70
CA ALA A 59 11.65 8.39 -5.76
C ALA A 59 12.04 9.59 -6.66
N ASP A 60 11.37 9.75 -7.81
CA ASP A 60 11.59 10.89 -8.71
C ASP A 60 11.29 12.24 -8.05
N ARG A 61 10.38 12.26 -7.07
CA ARG A 61 10.03 13.45 -6.26
C ARG A 61 10.95 13.68 -5.07
N GLN A 62 11.90 12.77 -4.81
CA GLN A 62 12.66 12.70 -3.58
C GLN A 62 14.11 13.18 -3.78
N GLU A 63 14.41 14.43 -3.43
CA GLU A 63 15.77 14.99 -3.58
C GLU A 63 16.78 14.45 -2.55
N ASN A 64 16.31 14.13 -1.35
CA ASN A 64 17.12 13.65 -0.22
C ASN A 64 16.25 12.83 0.74
N ASN A 65 16.70 12.50 1.95
CA ASN A 65 15.95 11.66 2.89
C ASN A 65 14.86 12.40 3.72
N LYS A 66 14.57 13.68 3.45
CA LYS A 66 13.51 14.42 4.15
C LYS A 66 12.14 14.13 3.54
N ARG A 67 11.13 13.93 4.38
CA ARG A 67 9.74 13.72 3.92
C ARG A 67 9.28 14.88 3.02
N VAL A 68 8.68 14.55 1.89
CA VAL A 68 8.10 15.49 0.92
C VAL A 68 6.58 15.46 1.05
N ALA A 69 5.94 16.63 1.13
CA ALA A 69 4.48 16.72 1.21
C ALA A 69 3.83 16.14 -0.06
N GLY A 70 2.79 15.32 0.09
CA GLY A 70 2.14 14.62 -1.04
C GLY A 70 2.96 13.46 -1.62
N ASN A 71 4.00 13.01 -0.91
CA ASN A 71 4.78 11.81 -1.24
C ASN A 71 4.64 10.75 -0.12
N ASP A 72 3.47 10.69 0.51
CA ASP A 72 3.25 9.96 1.76
C ASP A 72 3.35 8.45 1.58
N ASP A 73 2.81 7.88 0.50
CA ASP A 73 2.92 6.44 0.22
C ASP A 73 4.38 6.02 0.05
N PHE A 74 5.14 6.75 -0.77
CA PHE A 74 6.58 6.50 -0.93
C PHE A 74 7.33 6.67 0.39
N SER A 75 7.03 7.74 1.13
CA SER A 75 7.66 7.98 2.44
C SER A 75 7.39 6.84 3.41
N GLN A 76 6.19 6.27 3.37
CA GLN A 76 5.80 5.13 4.18
C GLN A 76 6.51 3.83 3.75
N MET A 77 6.65 3.59 2.44
CA MET A 77 7.42 2.45 1.90
C MET A 77 8.92 2.54 2.20
N ALA A 78 9.50 3.74 2.12
CA ALA A 78 10.93 3.99 2.28
C ALA A 78 11.34 4.24 3.75
N TYR A 79 10.40 4.17 4.70
CA TYR A 79 10.69 4.53 6.08
C TYR A 79 11.58 3.50 6.77
N TYR A 80 12.81 3.91 7.10
CA TYR A 80 13.86 3.00 7.58
C TYR A 80 13.58 2.29 8.92
N LYS A 81 12.67 2.81 9.75
CA LYS A 81 12.27 2.15 11.01
C LYS A 81 11.21 1.06 10.82
N THR A 82 10.77 0.84 9.59
CA THR A 82 9.83 -0.22 9.24
C THR A 82 10.44 -1.58 9.57
N ASN A 83 9.72 -2.42 10.29
CA ASN A 83 10.19 -3.75 10.69
C ASN A 83 9.24 -4.90 10.26
N GLY A 84 8.01 -4.56 9.86
CA GLY A 84 6.99 -5.52 9.42
C GLY A 84 6.10 -4.91 8.35
N ILE A 85 5.65 -5.76 7.43
CA ILE A 85 4.71 -5.40 6.36
C ILE A 85 3.79 -6.59 6.09
N GLY A 86 2.53 -6.30 5.80
CA GLY A 86 1.60 -7.26 5.21
C GLY A 86 0.66 -6.53 4.26
N CYS A 87 0.43 -7.12 3.09
CA CYS A 87 -0.40 -6.52 2.05
C CYS A 87 -1.45 -7.49 1.57
N SER A 88 -2.62 -6.96 1.22
CA SER A 88 -3.69 -7.74 0.60
C SER A 88 -4.47 -6.88 -0.39
N TYR A 89 -5.21 -7.55 -1.27
CA TYR A 89 -6.04 -6.90 -2.27
C TYR A 89 -7.44 -7.49 -2.34
N ASN A 90 -8.40 -6.68 -2.73
CA ASN A 90 -9.78 -7.09 -2.93
C ASN A 90 -10.38 -6.48 -4.21
N TRP A 91 -11.20 -7.27 -4.90
CA TRP A 91 -11.95 -6.80 -6.05
C TRP A 91 -13.11 -5.90 -5.63
N CYS A 92 -13.13 -4.71 -6.22
CA CYS A 92 -14.20 -3.72 -6.10
C CYS A 92 -14.85 -3.54 -7.47
N ALA A 93 -16.02 -2.91 -7.54
CA ALA A 93 -16.71 -2.69 -8.82
C ALA A 93 -15.82 -1.91 -9.82
N GLY A 94 -15.22 -2.63 -10.77
CA GLY A 94 -14.31 -2.07 -11.79
C GLY A 94 -12.95 -1.60 -11.27
N LYS A 95 -12.56 -1.99 -10.05
CA LYS A 95 -11.28 -1.59 -9.45
C LYS A 95 -10.69 -2.72 -8.60
N LEU A 96 -9.37 -2.69 -8.41
CA LEU A 96 -8.67 -3.53 -7.45
C LEU A 96 -8.17 -2.65 -6.30
N SER A 97 -8.67 -2.89 -5.09
CA SER A 97 -8.20 -2.20 -3.90
C SER A 97 -7.01 -2.95 -3.32
N LEU A 98 -5.84 -2.33 -3.31
CA LEU A 98 -4.63 -2.84 -2.67
C LEU A 98 -4.36 -2.05 -1.39
N VAL A 99 -4.07 -2.74 -0.30
CA VAL A 99 -3.64 -2.14 0.96
C VAL A 99 -2.39 -2.85 1.46
N CYS A 100 -1.43 -2.09 1.97
CA CYS A 100 -0.27 -2.58 2.71
C CYS A 100 -0.25 -1.94 4.10
N CYS A 101 -0.33 -2.75 5.15
CA CYS A 101 -0.14 -2.33 6.53
C CYS A 101 1.33 -2.47 6.93
N ILE A 102 1.87 -1.46 7.61
CA ILE A 102 3.30 -1.34 7.90
C ILE A 102 3.51 -1.05 9.39
N THR A 103 4.37 -1.83 10.06
CA THR A 103 4.79 -1.57 11.43
C THR A 103 6.14 -0.86 11.48
N THR A 104 6.29 0.00 12.48
CA THR A 104 7.57 0.59 12.84
C THR A 104 7.98 0.13 14.23
N SER A 105 9.27 -0.11 14.45
CA SER A 105 9.77 -0.33 15.81
C SER A 105 9.39 0.87 16.69
N LYS A 106 8.82 0.60 17.87
CA LYS A 106 8.61 1.61 18.90
C LYS A 106 9.93 2.24 19.32
#